data_AF-A0A1V5VJK5-F1
#
_entry.id   AF-A0A1V5VJK5-F1
#
_cell.length_a   1.000
_cell.length_b   1.000
_cell.length_c   1.000
_cell.angle_alpha   90.00
_cell.angle_beta   90.00
_cell.angle_gamma   90.00
#
_symmetry.space_group_name_H-M   'P 1'
#
loop_
_entity.id
_entity.type
_entity.pdbx_description
1 polymer ?
#
loop_
_entity_poly.entity_id
_entity_poly.type
_entity_poly.pdbx_seq_one_letter_code
_entity_poly.pdbx_strand_id
1 'polypeptide(L)'
;MISLQINFKKINKILEMKNKIIILKTALLLCAAIVSISCSKSVKSVELDQSTLTLEVGKSQTLTATITPDRAIEKKVTWSSSNPEIATVENGFVTAISEGEATITVTTIDGNKTASCIVTVIIDITTDKQMELVIWAAEYINIEIAGTNTATIDWGDDSPVETFNLSATPTNCEHTYPDRNDFFHLTITGKNVSYLDCHSSHVTSMNLSNNTALKELYCNSNTNLRELDVSKNTALTKLDCNNNYYLNSLYLNKNTALKELFCYSNDLNNLDVSNCKVLEVLECSDNNITNLNLSENTKLKILSFGYNDGLNLSFLVESLHGNTISGGKTIYIGYDDPNSPVWEPAINKGWTVVDYFYYILTF
;
A
#
# COMPACT_ATOMS: atom_id res chain seq x y z
N MET A 1 8.86 -99.67 5.45
CA MET A 1 9.65 -98.48 5.87
C MET A 1 10.00 -97.53 4.71
N ILE A 2 10.53 -98.03 3.58
CA ILE A 2 10.99 -97.21 2.44
C ILE A 2 9.86 -96.39 1.77
N SER A 3 8.67 -96.97 1.58
CA SER A 3 7.51 -96.29 0.96
C SER A 3 7.01 -95.08 1.77
N LEU A 4 7.02 -95.18 3.11
CA LEU A 4 6.66 -94.08 4.01
C LEU A 4 7.65 -92.92 3.90
N GLN A 5 8.97 -93.19 3.88
CA GLN A 5 9.98 -92.14 3.73
C GLN A 5 9.91 -91.39 2.38
N ILE A 6 9.60 -92.10 1.29
CA ILE A 6 9.40 -91.46 -0.03
C ILE A 6 8.19 -90.53 0.00
N ASN A 7 7.11 -90.93 0.68
CA ASN A 7 5.92 -90.10 0.85
C ASN A 7 6.20 -88.84 1.68
N PHE A 8 6.96 -88.96 2.77
CA PHE A 8 7.37 -87.81 3.58
C PHE A 8 8.26 -86.82 2.81
N LYS A 9 9.23 -87.30 2.02
CA LYS A 9 10.05 -86.41 1.16
C LYS A 9 9.22 -85.69 0.10
N LYS A 10 8.23 -86.36 -0.51
CA LYS A 10 7.32 -85.71 -1.47
C LYS A 10 6.44 -84.64 -0.80
N ILE A 11 5.87 -84.95 0.37
CA ILE A 11 5.04 -84.00 1.13
C ILE A 11 5.85 -82.76 1.52
N ASN A 12 7.07 -82.93 2.04
CA ASN A 12 7.93 -81.80 2.42
C ASN A 12 8.29 -80.92 1.23
N LYS A 13 8.59 -81.52 0.07
CA LYS A 13 8.88 -80.76 -1.17
C LYS A 13 7.66 -79.96 -1.66
N ILE A 14 6.46 -80.52 -1.52
CA ILE A 14 5.21 -79.82 -1.83
C ILE A 14 4.97 -78.68 -0.84
N LEU A 15 5.26 -78.88 0.45
CA LEU A 15 5.14 -77.86 1.49
C LEU A 15 6.11 -76.69 1.25
N GLU A 16 7.35 -76.98 0.90
CA GLU A 16 8.34 -75.97 0.51
C GLU A 16 7.93 -75.20 -0.73
N MET A 17 7.40 -75.88 -1.76
CA MET A 17 6.89 -75.22 -2.97
C MET A 17 5.68 -74.32 -2.64
N LYS A 18 4.76 -74.76 -1.79
CA LYS A 18 3.63 -73.95 -1.33
C LYS A 18 4.10 -72.71 -0.56
N ASN A 19 5.07 -72.85 0.35
CA ASN A 19 5.63 -71.71 1.08
C ASN A 19 6.34 -70.73 0.15
N LYS A 20 7.12 -71.21 -0.83
CA LYS A 20 7.73 -70.36 -1.85
C LYS A 20 6.67 -69.61 -2.67
N ILE A 21 5.58 -70.28 -3.05
CA ILE A 21 4.46 -69.64 -3.78
C ILE A 21 3.76 -68.60 -2.91
N ILE A 22 3.56 -68.85 -1.61
CA ILE A 22 2.96 -67.87 -0.69
C ILE A 22 3.87 -66.65 -0.56
N ILE A 23 5.17 -66.84 -0.34
CA ILE A 23 6.16 -65.75 -0.28
C ILE A 23 6.21 -64.97 -1.60
N LEU A 24 6.15 -65.66 -2.74
CA LEU A 24 6.12 -65.00 -4.05
C LEU A 24 4.82 -64.20 -4.25
N LYS A 25 3.67 -64.74 -3.82
CA LYS A 25 2.37 -64.05 -3.88
C LYS A 25 2.33 -62.84 -2.95
N THR A 26 2.84 -62.95 -1.73
CA THR A 26 2.90 -61.81 -0.79
C THR A 26 3.91 -60.76 -1.24
N ALA A 27 5.07 -61.16 -1.78
CA ALA A 27 6.04 -60.24 -2.39
C ALA A 27 5.48 -59.56 -3.65
N LEU A 28 4.69 -60.26 -4.47
CA LEU A 28 4.02 -59.70 -5.63
C LEU A 28 2.88 -58.74 -5.23
N LEU A 29 2.12 -59.05 -4.17
CA LEU A 29 1.14 -58.12 -3.59
C LEU A 29 1.81 -56.88 -2.97
N LEU A 30 2.93 -57.05 -2.26
CA LEU A 30 3.71 -55.92 -1.75
C LEU A 30 4.28 -55.09 -2.91
N CYS A 31 4.87 -55.73 -3.92
CA CYS A 31 5.37 -55.04 -5.11
C CYS A 31 4.23 -54.34 -5.85
N ALA A 32 3.05 -54.94 -6.00
CA ALA A 32 1.89 -54.29 -6.59
C ALA A 32 1.38 -53.12 -5.73
N ALA A 33 1.45 -53.21 -4.40
CA ALA A 33 1.12 -52.13 -3.48
C ALA A 33 2.16 -51.00 -3.46
N ILE A 34 3.43 -51.32 -3.75
CA ILE A 34 4.52 -50.33 -3.90
C ILE A 34 4.49 -49.72 -5.31
N VAL A 35 4.12 -50.48 -6.34
CA VAL A 35 3.99 -50.04 -7.75
C VAL A 35 2.70 -49.25 -7.98
N SER A 36 1.67 -49.39 -7.15
CA SER A 36 0.49 -48.51 -7.16
C SER A 36 0.70 -47.17 -6.44
N ILE A 37 1.90 -46.91 -5.90
CA ILE A 37 2.35 -45.57 -5.52
C ILE A 37 2.88 -44.86 -6.76
N SER A 38 2.02 -44.68 -7.76
CA SER A 38 2.32 -43.79 -8.87
C SER A 38 2.23 -42.34 -8.37
N CYS A 39 3.38 -41.74 -8.08
CA CYS A 39 3.51 -40.29 -8.01
C CYS A 39 2.94 -39.71 -9.32
N SER A 40 1.85 -38.95 -9.24
CA SER A 40 1.27 -38.31 -10.43
C SER A 40 2.26 -37.25 -10.89
N LYS A 41 2.83 -37.42 -12.08
CA LYS A 41 3.77 -36.47 -12.66
C LYS A 41 3.15 -35.07 -12.83
N SER A 42 1.83 -35.00 -13.03
CA SER A 42 1.09 -33.76 -13.31
C SER A 42 0.18 -33.37 -12.16
N VAL A 43 0.09 -32.06 -11.88
CA VAL A 43 -0.98 -31.47 -11.08
C VAL A 43 -2.31 -31.63 -11.82
N LYS A 44 -3.38 -32.00 -11.10
CA LYS A 44 -4.74 -32.16 -11.64
C LYS A 44 -5.62 -30.95 -11.35
N SER A 45 -5.53 -30.41 -10.14
CA SER A 45 -6.21 -29.19 -9.71
C SER A 45 -5.41 -28.44 -8.65
N VAL A 46 -5.70 -27.15 -8.54
CA VAL A 46 -5.37 -26.31 -7.39
C VAL A 46 -6.69 -25.74 -6.88
N GLU A 47 -6.87 -25.70 -5.57
CA GLU A 47 -8.07 -25.17 -4.90
C GLU A 47 -7.64 -24.23 -3.78
N LEU A 48 -8.44 -23.20 -3.53
CA LEU A 48 -8.27 -22.33 -2.37
C LEU A 48 -9.24 -22.77 -1.26
N ASP A 49 -8.83 -22.57 -0.02
CA ASP A 49 -9.65 -22.75 1.17
C ASP A 49 -10.88 -21.82 1.22
N GLN A 50 -10.84 -20.70 0.49
CA GLN A 50 -11.92 -19.73 0.40
C GLN A 50 -12.11 -19.22 -1.03
N SER A 51 -13.36 -19.11 -1.47
CA SER A 51 -13.74 -18.47 -2.75
C SER A 51 -14.06 -16.99 -2.59
N THR A 52 -14.35 -16.54 -1.37
CA THR A 52 -14.55 -15.13 -1.01
C THR A 52 -13.91 -14.81 0.34
N LEU A 53 -13.45 -13.58 0.50
CA LEU A 53 -12.81 -13.08 1.72
C LEU A 53 -13.17 -11.61 1.91
N THR A 54 -13.70 -11.24 3.08
CA THR A 54 -13.91 -9.84 3.46
C THR A 54 -12.87 -9.42 4.48
N LEU A 55 -12.16 -8.31 4.20
CA LEU A 55 -11.16 -7.75 5.11
C LEU A 55 -11.43 -6.26 5.34
N GLU A 56 -11.17 -5.78 6.55
CA GLU A 56 -11.07 -4.34 6.79
C GLU A 56 -9.73 -3.82 6.24
N VAL A 57 -9.71 -2.56 5.78
CA VAL A 57 -8.48 -1.88 5.35
C VAL A 57 -7.36 -2.04 6.40
N GLY A 58 -6.16 -2.42 5.96
CA GLY A 58 -4.98 -2.63 6.80
C GLY A 58 -4.92 -4.00 7.49
N LYS A 59 -5.98 -4.82 7.43
CA LYS A 59 -5.94 -6.20 7.92
C LYS A 59 -5.32 -7.14 6.87
N SER A 60 -4.99 -8.35 7.30
CA SER A 60 -4.40 -9.36 6.43
C SER A 60 -4.87 -10.75 6.82
N GLN A 61 -4.87 -11.65 5.86
CA GLN A 61 -5.22 -13.06 6.05
C GLN A 61 -4.49 -13.93 5.03
N THR A 62 -4.16 -15.16 5.42
CA THR A 62 -3.53 -16.13 4.52
C THR A 62 -4.59 -16.97 3.82
N LEU A 63 -4.52 -17.04 2.49
CA LEU A 63 -5.23 -18.03 1.67
C LEU A 63 -4.35 -19.26 1.48
N THR A 64 -4.95 -20.45 1.64
CA THR A 64 -4.24 -21.72 1.52
C THR A 64 -4.57 -22.39 0.19
N ALA A 65 -3.55 -22.60 -0.65
CA ALA A 65 -3.68 -23.36 -1.90
C ALA A 65 -3.40 -24.85 -1.67
N THR A 66 -4.36 -25.70 -2.06
CA THR A 66 -4.23 -27.16 -2.00
C THR A 66 -4.10 -27.74 -3.40
N ILE A 67 -3.04 -28.53 -3.63
CA ILE A 67 -2.74 -29.16 -4.92
C ILE A 67 -3.17 -30.62 -4.90
N THR A 68 -3.94 -31.04 -5.91
CA THR A 68 -4.34 -32.43 -6.08
C THR A 68 -3.67 -33.05 -7.31
N PRO A 69 -3.10 -34.26 -7.21
CA PRO A 69 -2.93 -35.04 -5.97
C PRO A 69 -1.79 -34.49 -5.11
N ASP A 70 -1.85 -34.72 -3.79
CA ASP A 70 -0.82 -34.30 -2.84
C ASP A 70 0.57 -34.90 -3.13
N ARG A 71 0.67 -35.95 -3.94
CA ARG A 71 1.98 -36.49 -4.37
C ARG A 71 2.45 -35.95 -5.72
N ALA A 72 1.91 -34.83 -6.21
CA ALA A 72 2.42 -34.17 -7.41
C ALA A 72 3.88 -33.71 -7.20
N ILE A 73 4.72 -33.83 -8.24
CA ILE A 73 6.15 -33.48 -8.19
C ILE A 73 6.34 -31.95 -8.15
N GLU A 74 5.62 -31.22 -9.01
CA GLU A 74 5.72 -29.76 -9.11
C GLU A 74 4.56 -29.09 -8.35
N LYS A 75 4.78 -28.81 -7.07
CA LYS A 75 3.80 -28.11 -6.20
C LYS A 75 3.98 -26.60 -6.15
N LYS A 76 4.87 -26.04 -6.96
CA LYS A 76 5.10 -24.59 -6.97
C LYS A 76 3.89 -23.89 -7.55
N VAL A 77 3.53 -22.77 -6.95
CA VAL A 77 2.46 -21.88 -7.39
C VAL A 77 2.96 -20.45 -7.43
N THR A 78 2.28 -19.65 -8.23
CA THR A 78 2.43 -18.20 -8.30
C THR A 78 1.11 -17.56 -7.89
N TRP A 79 1.19 -16.39 -7.28
CA TRP A 79 0.03 -15.63 -6.82
C TRP A 79 -0.02 -14.29 -7.54
N SER A 80 -1.22 -13.84 -7.88
CA SER A 80 -1.45 -12.54 -8.49
C SER A 80 -2.71 -11.89 -7.94
N SER A 81 -2.72 -10.57 -7.85
CA SER A 81 -3.91 -9.77 -7.59
C SER A 81 -4.37 -9.08 -8.87
N SER A 82 -5.67 -9.06 -9.12
CA SER A 82 -6.25 -8.28 -10.23
C SER A 82 -6.12 -6.77 -10.01
N ASN A 83 -6.06 -6.32 -8.75
CA ASN A 83 -5.83 -4.93 -8.40
C ASN A 83 -5.02 -4.82 -7.08
N PRO A 84 -3.68 -4.75 -7.18
CA PRO A 84 -2.81 -4.55 -6.02
C PRO A 84 -3.07 -3.26 -5.23
N GLU A 85 -3.74 -2.26 -5.79
CA GLU A 85 -4.12 -1.03 -5.06
C GLU A 85 -5.26 -1.28 -4.06
N ILE A 86 -6.03 -2.36 -4.24
CA ILE A 86 -7.12 -2.78 -3.34
C ILE A 86 -6.64 -3.88 -2.40
N ALA A 87 -6.00 -4.93 -2.93
CA ALA A 87 -5.43 -6.01 -2.12
C ALA A 87 -4.17 -6.59 -2.77
N THR A 88 -3.10 -6.75 -1.99
CA THR A 88 -1.87 -7.42 -2.42
C THR A 88 -1.83 -8.86 -1.94
N VAL A 89 -1.04 -9.70 -2.60
CA VAL A 89 -0.79 -11.07 -2.16
C VAL A 89 0.68 -11.43 -2.32
N GLU A 90 1.27 -12.02 -1.29
CA GLU A 90 2.61 -12.59 -1.35
C GLU A 90 2.60 -13.98 -0.72
N ASN A 91 2.89 -15.02 -1.51
CA ASN A 91 2.86 -16.42 -1.05
C ASN A 91 1.56 -16.83 -0.33
N GLY A 92 0.42 -16.31 -0.78
CA GLY A 92 -0.89 -16.54 -0.18
C GLY A 92 -1.25 -15.61 0.97
N PHE A 93 -0.30 -14.81 1.49
CA PHE A 93 -0.59 -13.77 2.48
C PHE A 93 -1.22 -12.56 1.79
N VAL A 94 -2.52 -12.36 2.01
CA VAL A 94 -3.31 -11.27 1.43
C VAL A 94 -3.34 -10.09 2.41
N THR A 95 -3.04 -8.90 1.92
CA THR A 95 -3.12 -7.64 2.69
C THR A 95 -4.12 -6.71 2.03
N ALA A 96 -5.08 -6.20 2.83
CA ALA A 96 -6.08 -5.23 2.39
C ALA A 96 -5.49 -3.81 2.39
N ILE A 97 -5.54 -3.13 1.26
CA ILE A 97 -4.90 -1.82 1.03
C ILE A 97 -5.92 -0.70 1.02
N SER A 98 -6.97 -0.81 0.20
CA SER A 98 -8.02 0.22 0.07
C SER A 98 -9.38 -0.40 -0.19
N GLU A 99 -10.44 0.33 0.14
CA GLU A 99 -11.83 -0.13 -0.07
C GLU A 99 -12.09 -0.48 -1.54
N GLY A 100 -12.73 -1.63 -1.76
CA GLY A 100 -13.05 -2.10 -3.11
C GLY A 100 -13.02 -3.62 -3.22
N GLU A 101 -12.93 -4.12 -4.44
CA GLU A 101 -12.87 -5.55 -4.73
C GLU A 101 -11.64 -5.89 -5.60
N ALA A 102 -10.93 -6.94 -5.24
CA ALA A 102 -9.84 -7.51 -6.02
C ALA A 102 -9.95 -9.04 -6.05
N THR A 103 -9.61 -9.66 -7.18
CA THR A 103 -9.51 -11.11 -7.30
C THR A 103 -8.07 -11.55 -7.07
N ILE A 104 -7.86 -12.42 -6.07
CA ILE A 104 -6.59 -13.09 -5.85
C ILE A 104 -6.62 -14.44 -6.56
N THR A 105 -5.64 -14.68 -7.44
CA THR A 105 -5.52 -15.91 -8.21
C THR A 105 -4.23 -16.63 -7.86
N VAL A 106 -4.35 -17.93 -7.57
CA VAL A 106 -3.22 -18.86 -7.48
C VAL A 106 -3.14 -19.65 -8.79
N THR A 107 -1.94 -19.77 -9.34
CA THR A 107 -1.68 -20.49 -10.60
C THR A 107 -0.54 -21.47 -10.38
N THR A 108 -0.70 -22.72 -10.81
CA THR A 108 0.40 -23.71 -10.80
C THR A 108 1.54 -23.24 -11.69
N ILE A 109 2.79 -23.62 -11.37
CA ILE A 109 3.97 -23.11 -12.09
C ILE A 109 3.97 -23.44 -13.60
N ASP A 110 3.27 -24.51 -14.00
CA ASP A 110 3.09 -24.89 -15.39
C ASP A 110 2.00 -24.06 -16.11
N GLY A 111 1.30 -23.17 -15.40
CA GLY A 111 0.24 -22.29 -15.91
C GLY A 111 -1.11 -22.96 -16.13
N ASN A 112 -1.22 -24.28 -15.94
CA ASN A 112 -2.37 -25.04 -16.44
C ASN A 112 -3.57 -25.09 -15.49
N LYS A 113 -3.39 -24.75 -14.21
CA LYS A 113 -4.43 -24.83 -13.18
C LYS A 113 -4.45 -23.56 -12.36
N THR A 114 -5.66 -23.05 -12.13
CA THR A 114 -5.91 -21.83 -11.38
C THR A 114 -7.04 -22.01 -10.39
N ALA A 115 -6.96 -21.30 -9.27
CA ALA A 115 -8.09 -21.07 -8.37
C ALA A 115 -8.08 -19.60 -7.95
N SER A 116 -9.24 -19.06 -7.62
CA SER A 116 -9.40 -17.64 -7.32
C SER A 116 -10.28 -17.42 -6.10
N CYS A 117 -9.99 -16.33 -5.38
CA CYS A 117 -10.75 -15.81 -4.27
C CYS A 117 -11.10 -14.34 -4.53
N ILE A 118 -12.37 -13.96 -4.39
CA ILE A 118 -12.80 -12.56 -4.45
C ILE A 118 -12.58 -11.95 -3.07
N VAL A 119 -11.69 -10.95 -3.01
CA VAL A 119 -11.38 -10.20 -1.79
C VAL A 119 -12.15 -8.88 -1.82
N THR A 120 -13.09 -8.72 -0.91
CA THR A 120 -13.82 -7.46 -0.68
C THR A 120 -13.19 -6.73 0.50
N VAL A 121 -12.62 -5.56 0.25
CA VAL A 121 -12.04 -4.71 1.28
C VAL A 121 -13.06 -3.65 1.69
N ILE A 122 -13.32 -3.55 3.00
CA ILE A 122 -14.30 -2.62 3.57
C ILE A 122 -13.65 -1.62 4.53
N ILE A 123 -14.32 -0.49 4.73
CA ILE A 123 -13.97 0.47 5.79
C ILE A 123 -14.72 0.08 7.06
N ASP A 124 -14.02 0.07 8.20
CA ASP A 124 -14.67 -0.07 9.50
C ASP A 124 -15.49 1.20 9.82
N ILE A 125 -16.81 1.03 9.81
CA ILE A 125 -17.82 2.04 10.16
C ILE A 125 -18.59 1.68 11.43
N THR A 126 -18.05 0.74 12.23
CA THR A 126 -18.71 0.29 13.46
C THR A 126 -18.46 1.25 14.62
N THR A 127 -17.28 1.87 14.66
CA THR A 127 -16.86 2.80 15.71
C THR A 127 -16.47 4.17 15.15
N ASP A 128 -16.67 5.22 15.95
CA ASP A 128 -16.17 6.54 15.63
C ASP A 128 -14.65 6.62 15.81
N LYS A 129 -14.00 7.40 14.94
CA LYS A 129 -12.56 7.71 14.99
C LYS A 129 -12.40 9.20 15.23
N GLN A 130 -11.43 9.56 16.05
CA GLN A 130 -11.16 10.95 16.41
C GLN A 130 -9.89 11.44 15.73
N MET A 131 -10.01 12.59 15.07
CA MET A 131 -8.90 13.46 14.71
C MET A 131 -8.81 14.56 15.76
N GLU A 132 -7.61 14.91 16.17
CA GLU A 132 -7.37 16.04 17.08
C GLU A 132 -6.45 17.05 16.41
N LEU A 133 -6.85 18.31 16.37
CA LEU A 133 -6.06 19.43 15.88
C LEU A 133 -5.73 20.34 17.06
N VAL A 134 -4.46 20.61 17.29
CA VAL A 134 -4.03 21.63 18.27
C VAL A 134 -3.86 22.94 17.52
N ILE A 135 -4.60 23.95 17.95
CA ILE A 135 -4.66 25.27 17.31
C ILE A 135 -4.07 26.31 18.26
N TRP A 136 -3.30 27.25 17.72
CA TRP A 136 -2.82 28.41 18.45
C TRP A 136 -3.58 29.66 18.01
N ALA A 137 -4.24 30.33 18.95
CA ALA A 137 -4.77 31.70 18.81
C ALA A 137 -5.42 31.99 17.43
N ALA A 138 -6.69 31.63 17.30
CA ALA A 138 -7.47 31.86 16.08
C ALA A 138 -8.78 32.57 16.44
N GLU A 139 -9.13 33.62 15.70
CA GLU A 139 -10.43 34.30 15.83
C GLU A 139 -11.50 33.62 14.97
N TYR A 140 -11.09 32.96 13.89
CA TYR A 140 -11.95 32.27 12.95
C TYR A 140 -11.24 31.01 12.45
N ILE A 141 -11.96 29.90 12.41
CA ILE A 141 -11.51 28.65 11.81
C ILE A 141 -12.51 28.27 10.74
N ASN A 142 -11.98 27.92 9.57
CA ASN A 142 -12.74 27.29 8.51
C ASN A 142 -12.06 25.99 8.11
N ILE A 143 -12.78 24.88 8.25
CA ILE A 143 -12.32 23.57 7.83
C ILE A 143 -13.36 22.92 6.93
N GLU A 144 -12.92 22.10 5.99
CA GLU A 144 -13.83 21.30 5.18
C GLU A 144 -13.63 19.81 5.47
N ILE A 145 -14.74 19.09 5.60
CA ILE A 145 -14.73 17.64 5.82
C ILE A 145 -15.63 16.94 4.82
N ALA A 146 -15.19 15.80 4.31
CA ALA A 146 -16.00 14.93 3.45
C ALA A 146 -15.85 13.46 3.87
N GLY A 147 -16.79 12.63 3.44
CA GLY A 147 -16.84 11.23 3.85
C GLY A 147 -18.23 10.62 3.73
N THR A 148 -18.54 9.67 4.60
CA THR A 148 -19.89 9.08 4.68
C THR A 148 -20.42 9.10 6.11
N ASN A 149 -21.76 9.02 6.23
CA ASN A 149 -22.50 9.13 7.49
C ASN A 149 -22.44 10.56 8.06
N THR A 150 -22.13 10.68 9.34
CA THR A 150 -22.01 11.95 10.06
C THR A 150 -20.62 12.07 10.66
N ALA A 151 -20.19 13.31 10.84
CA ALA A 151 -19.11 13.63 11.76
C ALA A 151 -19.58 14.71 12.73
N THR A 152 -18.97 14.75 13.89
CA THR A 152 -19.17 15.82 14.86
C THR A 152 -17.88 16.60 15.05
N ILE A 153 -18.01 17.89 15.35
CA ILE A 153 -16.88 18.77 15.66
C ILE A 153 -17.08 19.33 17.06
N ASP A 154 -16.12 19.09 17.92
CA ASP A 154 -15.92 19.79 19.18
C ASP A 154 -14.88 20.88 18.94
N TRP A 155 -15.30 22.14 19.02
CA TRP A 155 -14.47 23.31 18.74
C TRP A 155 -13.50 23.66 19.87
N GLY A 156 -13.56 22.96 21.01
CA GLY A 156 -12.62 23.13 22.11
C GLY A 156 -12.80 24.43 22.90
N ASP A 157 -13.98 25.04 22.87
CA ASP A 157 -14.33 26.28 23.57
C ASP A 157 -15.62 26.17 24.40
N ASP A 158 -16.00 24.95 24.79
CA ASP A 158 -17.26 24.61 25.49
C ASP A 158 -18.55 24.93 24.70
N SER A 159 -18.46 25.36 23.44
CA SER A 159 -19.62 25.45 22.55
C SER A 159 -20.25 24.06 22.33
N PRO A 160 -21.56 23.99 22.01
CA PRO A 160 -22.20 22.73 21.70
C PRO A 160 -21.48 22.02 20.54
N VAL A 161 -21.23 20.72 20.71
CA VAL A 161 -20.68 19.87 19.65
C VAL A 161 -21.61 19.91 18.45
N GLU A 162 -21.08 20.30 17.30
CA GLU A 162 -21.83 20.39 16.05
C GLU A 162 -21.82 19.06 15.30
N THR A 163 -22.87 18.78 14.53
CA THR A 163 -23.01 17.55 13.74
C THR A 163 -23.23 17.88 12.28
N PHE A 164 -22.43 17.26 11.42
CA PHE A 164 -22.43 17.45 9.98
C PHE A 164 -22.77 16.15 9.27
N ASN A 165 -23.66 16.22 8.28
CA ASN A 165 -23.92 15.11 7.38
C ASN A 165 -22.83 15.10 6.29
N LEU A 166 -22.08 14.01 6.21
CA LEU A 166 -21.00 13.86 5.25
C LEU A 166 -21.48 13.27 3.94
N SER A 167 -20.87 13.76 2.86
CA SER A 167 -21.00 13.22 1.51
C SER A 167 -19.64 13.20 0.82
N ALA A 168 -19.59 12.77 -0.44
CA ALA A 168 -18.37 12.87 -1.24
C ALA A 168 -17.96 14.34 -1.52
N THR A 169 -18.90 15.28 -1.45
CA THR A 169 -18.61 16.72 -1.56
C THR A 169 -18.17 17.24 -0.20
N PRO A 170 -17.06 18.01 -0.12
CA PRO A 170 -16.64 18.66 1.12
C PRO A 170 -17.74 19.57 1.69
N THR A 171 -17.94 19.45 3.00
CA THR A 171 -18.82 20.31 3.78
C THR A 171 -17.96 21.32 4.52
N ASN A 172 -18.23 22.61 4.27
CA ASN A 172 -17.59 23.71 4.99
C ASN A 172 -18.13 23.80 6.43
N CYS A 173 -17.22 23.84 7.39
CA CYS A 173 -17.49 23.92 8.81
C CYS A 173 -16.70 25.11 9.37
N GLU A 174 -17.41 26.10 9.90
CA GLU A 174 -16.81 27.33 10.36
C GLU A 174 -17.17 27.60 11.82
N HIS A 175 -16.23 28.20 12.55
CA HIS A 175 -16.45 28.62 13.92
C HIS A 175 -15.65 29.88 14.22
N THR A 176 -16.22 30.74 15.06
CA THR A 176 -15.62 32.01 15.47
C THR A 176 -15.32 31.96 16.96
N TYR A 177 -14.09 32.31 17.33
CA TYR A 177 -13.66 32.39 18.72
C TYR A 177 -13.51 33.86 19.12
N PRO A 178 -14.26 34.37 20.10
CA PRO A 178 -14.09 35.74 20.58
C PRO A 178 -12.75 35.91 21.32
N ASP A 179 -11.83 36.70 20.75
CA ASP A 179 -10.57 37.13 21.38
C ASP A 179 -9.71 35.99 21.98
N ARG A 180 -9.65 34.84 21.30
CA ARG A 180 -8.92 33.67 21.79
C ARG A 180 -7.43 33.74 21.50
N ASN A 181 -6.61 33.72 22.56
CA ASN A 181 -5.15 33.82 22.49
C ASN A 181 -4.44 32.75 23.34
N ASP A 182 -4.90 31.52 23.22
CA ASP A 182 -4.35 30.34 23.89
C ASP A 182 -4.29 29.14 22.94
N PHE A 183 -3.70 28.05 23.42
CA PHE A 183 -3.76 26.76 22.73
C PHE A 183 -5.07 26.05 23.06
N PHE A 184 -5.65 25.40 22.05
CA PHE A 184 -6.83 24.58 22.25
C PHE A 184 -6.90 23.40 21.30
N HIS A 185 -7.75 22.45 21.64
CA HIS A 185 -7.93 21.20 20.90
C HIS A 185 -9.28 21.21 20.20
N LEU A 186 -9.26 21.19 18.88
CA LEU A 186 -10.44 20.92 18.06
C LEU A 186 -10.47 19.42 17.75
N THR A 187 -11.59 18.75 18.04
CA THR A 187 -11.75 17.31 17.79
C THR A 187 -12.81 17.05 16.73
N ILE A 188 -12.45 16.30 15.69
CA ILE A 188 -13.38 15.82 14.66
C ILE A 188 -13.62 14.33 14.90
N THR A 189 -14.87 13.94 15.14
CA THR A 189 -15.24 12.56 15.43
C THR A 189 -16.15 12.02 14.33
N GLY A 190 -15.75 10.94 13.67
CA GLY A 190 -16.58 10.31 12.64
C GLY A 190 -16.10 8.93 12.24
N LYS A 191 -17.02 8.13 11.70
CA LYS A 191 -16.75 6.74 11.29
C LYS A 191 -15.89 6.64 10.04
N ASN A 192 -16.11 7.56 9.11
CA ASN A 192 -15.51 7.53 7.78
C ASN A 192 -15.30 8.95 7.22
N VAL A 193 -14.47 9.74 7.88
CA VAL A 193 -13.97 11.01 7.33
C VAL A 193 -12.85 10.66 6.34
N SER A 194 -13.06 10.96 5.06
CA SER A 194 -12.14 10.63 3.96
C SER A 194 -11.42 11.84 3.37
N TYR A 195 -11.82 13.05 3.75
CA TYR A 195 -11.25 14.31 3.32
C TYR A 195 -11.20 15.25 4.52
N LEU A 196 -10.06 15.92 4.70
CA LEU A 196 -9.89 17.00 5.65
C LEU A 196 -9.13 18.14 4.97
N ASP A 197 -9.75 19.31 4.93
CA ASP A 197 -9.08 20.56 4.65
C ASP A 197 -9.08 21.41 5.92
N CYS A 198 -7.87 21.73 6.38
CA CYS A 198 -7.59 22.63 7.50
C CYS A 198 -6.49 23.64 7.11
N HIS A 199 -6.47 24.05 5.83
CA HIS A 199 -5.58 25.09 5.37
C HIS A 199 -5.75 26.37 6.20
N SER A 200 -4.65 27.09 6.45
CA SER A 200 -4.68 28.39 7.15
C SER A 200 -5.47 28.39 8.47
N SER A 201 -5.51 27.26 9.18
CA SER A 201 -6.33 27.06 10.39
C SER A 201 -5.51 27.17 11.68
N HIS A 202 -4.33 27.79 11.62
CA HIS A 202 -3.44 28.01 12.76
C HIS A 202 -3.06 26.70 13.52
N VAL A 203 -3.08 25.58 12.80
CA VAL A 203 -2.76 24.26 13.36
C VAL A 203 -1.28 24.20 13.70
N THR A 204 -0.96 23.79 14.93
CA THR A 204 0.42 23.62 15.41
C THR A 204 0.82 22.15 15.47
N SER A 205 -0.15 21.26 15.65
CA SER A 205 0.01 19.82 15.54
C SER A 205 -1.34 19.15 15.26
N MET A 206 -1.30 17.94 14.72
CA MET A 206 -2.49 17.15 14.45
C MET A 206 -2.23 15.67 14.72
N ASN A 207 -3.24 14.98 15.26
CA ASN A 207 -3.25 13.54 15.40
C ASN A 207 -4.34 12.95 14.51
N LEU A 208 -3.91 12.29 13.43
CA LEU A 208 -4.77 11.66 12.43
C LEU A 208 -4.68 10.12 12.47
N SER A 209 -4.01 9.57 13.50
CA SER A 209 -3.52 8.18 13.50
C SER A 209 -4.61 7.11 13.45
N ASN A 210 -5.83 7.44 13.85
CA ASN A 210 -6.98 6.53 13.82
C ASN A 210 -7.80 6.65 12.53
N ASN A 211 -7.55 7.65 11.69
CA ASN A 211 -8.36 8.00 10.54
C ASN A 211 -7.79 7.38 9.26
N THR A 212 -7.70 6.05 9.26
CA THR A 212 -7.10 5.25 8.16
C THR A 212 -7.85 5.36 6.82
N ALA A 213 -9.07 5.90 6.83
CA ALA A 213 -9.89 6.13 5.65
C ALA A 213 -9.63 7.49 4.96
N LEU A 214 -8.78 8.35 5.55
CA LEU A 214 -8.43 9.65 4.98
C LEU A 214 -7.70 9.48 3.63
N LYS A 215 -8.26 10.05 2.56
CA LYS A 215 -7.76 9.98 1.17
C LYS A 215 -7.14 11.30 0.72
N GLU A 216 -7.64 12.41 1.23
CA GLU A 216 -7.10 13.74 0.93
C GLU A 216 -6.92 14.55 2.22
N LEU A 217 -5.76 15.17 2.34
CA LEU A 217 -5.43 16.07 3.44
C LEU A 217 -4.84 17.36 2.87
N TYR A 218 -5.48 18.48 3.20
CA TYR A 218 -4.98 19.82 2.95
C TYR A 218 -4.71 20.48 4.31
N CYS A 219 -3.44 20.69 4.62
CA CYS A 219 -2.99 21.33 5.86
C CYS A 219 -1.92 22.39 5.57
N ASN A 220 -1.95 22.95 4.37
CA ASN A 220 -1.05 24.01 3.94
C ASN A 220 -1.29 25.33 4.72
N SER A 221 -0.28 26.19 4.72
CA SER A 221 -0.36 27.53 5.34
C SER A 221 -0.65 27.54 6.85
N ASN A 222 -0.33 26.45 7.56
CA ASN A 222 -0.33 26.37 9.01
C ASN A 222 1.08 26.67 9.54
N THR A 223 1.38 27.97 9.66
CA THR A 223 2.74 28.50 9.86
C THR A 223 3.41 28.13 11.18
N ASN A 224 2.82 27.29 12.02
CA ASN A 224 3.39 26.79 13.27
C ASN A 224 3.46 25.25 13.33
N LEU A 225 3.03 24.55 12.28
CA LEU A 225 3.14 23.10 12.17
C LEU A 225 4.62 22.72 11.97
N ARG A 226 5.14 21.84 12.85
CA ARG A 226 6.56 21.44 12.86
C ARG A 226 6.80 20.02 12.40
N GLU A 227 5.81 19.17 12.58
CA GLU A 227 5.86 17.74 12.31
C GLU A 227 4.50 17.29 11.77
N LEU A 228 4.54 16.41 10.77
CA LEU A 228 3.36 15.80 10.20
C LEU A 228 3.59 14.29 10.03
N ASP A 229 2.91 13.49 10.86
CA ASP A 229 2.87 12.04 10.74
C ASP A 229 1.55 11.59 10.10
N VAL A 230 1.63 11.10 8.87
CA VAL A 230 0.51 10.49 8.13
C VAL A 230 0.72 9.01 7.87
N SER A 231 1.64 8.36 8.60
CA SER A 231 2.03 6.95 8.41
C SER A 231 0.89 5.95 8.67
N LYS A 232 -0.22 6.39 9.28
CA LYS A 232 -1.42 5.58 9.48
C LYS A 232 -2.50 5.82 8.44
N ASN A 233 -2.43 6.93 7.72
CA ASN A 233 -3.40 7.32 6.70
C ASN A 233 -3.02 6.69 5.36
N THR A 234 -2.94 5.35 5.32
CA THR A 234 -2.42 4.57 4.17
C THR A 234 -3.28 4.69 2.92
N ALA A 235 -4.53 5.17 3.06
CA ALA A 235 -5.43 5.48 1.96
C ALA A 235 -5.19 6.86 1.32
N LEU A 236 -4.30 7.70 1.86
CA LEU A 236 -4.00 9.02 1.30
C LEU A 236 -3.51 8.90 -0.15
N THR A 237 -4.25 9.54 -1.05
CA THR A 237 -3.91 9.70 -2.47
C THR A 237 -3.38 11.09 -2.77
N LYS A 238 -3.73 12.08 -1.94
CA LYS A 238 -3.28 13.46 -2.08
C LYS A 238 -2.95 14.04 -0.71
N LEU A 239 -1.78 14.66 -0.62
CA LEU A 239 -1.35 15.41 0.54
C LEU A 239 -0.85 16.78 0.09
N ASP A 240 -1.52 17.82 0.59
CA ASP A 240 -1.05 19.18 0.50
C ASP A 240 -0.66 19.70 1.89
N CYS A 241 0.64 19.90 2.10
CA CYS A 241 1.24 20.41 3.33
C CYS A 241 2.24 21.53 3.04
N ASN A 242 2.02 22.28 1.95
CA ASN A 242 2.88 23.39 1.56
C ASN A 242 2.78 24.60 2.51
N ASN A 243 3.73 25.54 2.44
CA ASN A 243 3.70 26.79 3.19
C ASN A 243 3.60 26.61 4.73
N ASN A 244 4.16 25.54 5.26
CA ASN A 244 4.33 25.31 6.70
C ASN A 244 5.80 25.55 7.06
N TYR A 245 6.21 26.82 7.14
CA TYR A 245 7.62 27.24 7.20
C TYR A 245 8.48 26.67 8.35
N TYR A 246 7.91 26.00 9.35
CA TYR A 246 8.67 25.30 10.41
C TYR A 246 8.54 23.77 10.34
N LEU A 247 7.83 23.23 9.35
CA LEU A 247 7.64 21.80 9.13
C LEU A 247 8.96 21.21 8.64
N ASN A 248 9.65 20.51 9.52
CA ASN A 248 10.95 19.91 9.26
C ASN A 248 10.90 18.37 9.23
N SER A 249 9.78 17.78 9.66
CA SER A 249 9.60 16.33 9.74
C SER A 249 8.27 15.91 9.10
N LEU A 250 8.35 15.09 8.05
CA LEU A 250 7.21 14.55 7.32
C LEU A 250 7.35 13.03 7.16
N TYR A 251 6.40 12.25 7.69
CA TYR A 251 6.47 10.78 7.70
C TYR A 251 5.50 10.16 6.68
N LEU A 252 6.07 9.57 5.62
CA LEU A 252 5.34 9.01 4.47
C LEU A 252 5.55 7.49 4.25
N ASN A 253 6.23 6.82 5.19
CA ASN A 253 6.77 5.47 5.02
C ASN A 253 5.72 4.36 4.79
N LYS A 254 4.42 4.66 4.88
CA LYS A 254 3.32 3.72 4.65
C LYS A 254 2.29 4.21 3.62
N ASN A 255 2.49 5.38 3.02
CA ASN A 255 1.53 6.00 2.12
C ASN A 255 1.74 5.48 0.68
N THR A 256 1.49 4.19 0.49
CA THR A 256 1.70 3.49 -0.80
C THR A 256 0.70 3.87 -1.88
N ALA A 257 -0.42 4.50 -1.49
CA ALA A 257 -1.45 5.00 -2.39
C ALA A 257 -1.24 6.47 -2.83
N LEU A 258 -0.24 7.17 -2.29
CA LEU A 258 -0.04 8.61 -2.51
C LEU A 258 0.37 8.90 -3.96
N LYS A 259 -0.44 9.70 -4.66
CA LYS A 259 -0.27 10.10 -6.07
C LYS A 259 0.22 11.53 -6.22
N GLU A 260 -0.24 12.42 -5.34
CA GLU A 260 0.11 13.84 -5.36
C GLU A 260 0.64 14.27 -3.99
N LEU A 261 1.85 14.83 -3.98
CA LEU A 261 2.47 15.40 -2.79
C LEU A 261 2.91 16.84 -3.07
N PHE A 262 2.31 17.79 -2.36
CA PHE A 262 2.70 19.18 -2.32
C PHE A 262 3.28 19.49 -0.94
N CYS A 263 4.59 19.65 -0.86
CA CYS A 263 5.32 19.93 0.37
C CYS A 263 6.35 21.05 0.20
N TYR A 264 6.11 21.96 -0.75
CA TYR A 264 6.96 23.10 -1.00
C TYR A 264 6.85 24.19 0.07
N SER A 265 7.86 25.04 0.19
CA SER A 265 7.92 26.14 1.17
C SER A 265 7.77 25.66 2.61
N ASN A 266 8.63 24.72 2.99
CA ASN A 266 8.73 24.11 4.32
C ASN A 266 10.20 24.14 4.79
N ASP A 267 10.49 23.51 5.94
CA ASP A 267 11.86 23.40 6.50
C ASP A 267 12.39 21.95 6.42
N LEU A 268 11.96 21.17 5.41
CA LEU A 268 12.32 19.76 5.29
C LEU A 268 13.80 19.64 4.90
N ASN A 269 14.59 18.97 5.73
CA ASN A 269 15.98 18.62 5.41
C ASN A 269 16.13 17.23 4.79
N ASN A 270 15.09 16.40 4.89
CA ASN A 270 15.00 15.05 4.35
C ASN A 270 13.59 14.78 3.85
N LEU A 271 13.47 14.06 2.75
CA LEU A 271 12.20 13.64 2.18
C LEU A 271 12.31 12.21 1.65
N ASP A 272 11.74 11.26 2.38
CA ASP A 272 11.67 9.86 1.96
C ASP A 272 10.31 9.53 1.33
N VAL A 273 10.32 9.38 0.01
CA VAL A 273 9.16 9.00 -0.81
C VAL A 273 9.27 7.58 -1.37
N SER A 274 10.19 6.76 -0.86
CA SER A 274 10.48 5.41 -1.40
C SER A 274 9.29 4.45 -1.38
N ASN A 275 8.36 4.63 -0.44
CA ASN A 275 7.14 3.83 -0.35
C ASN A 275 5.99 4.38 -1.21
N CYS A 276 6.06 5.64 -1.68
CA CYS A 276 5.06 6.28 -2.52
C CYS A 276 5.26 5.87 -4.00
N LYS A 277 5.19 4.58 -4.31
CA LYS A 277 5.57 4.03 -5.63
C LYS A 277 4.66 4.46 -6.78
N VAL A 278 3.44 4.87 -6.45
CA VAL A 278 2.44 5.38 -7.40
C VAL A 278 2.45 6.90 -7.53
N LEU A 279 3.41 7.59 -6.89
CA LEU A 279 3.52 9.05 -6.93
C LEU A 279 3.67 9.54 -8.36
N GLU A 280 2.79 10.44 -8.78
CA GLU A 280 2.74 11.04 -10.12
C GLU A 280 3.22 12.50 -10.10
N VAL A 281 2.95 13.22 -8.99
CA VAL A 281 3.32 14.62 -8.79
C VAL A 281 4.06 14.77 -7.47
N LEU A 282 5.25 15.36 -7.53
CA LEU A 282 6.03 15.76 -6.37
C LEU A 282 6.44 17.22 -6.49
N GLU A 283 5.91 18.06 -5.61
CA GLU A 283 6.33 19.45 -5.45
C GLU A 283 6.96 19.67 -4.08
N CYS A 284 8.30 19.64 -4.03
CA CYS A 284 9.11 19.79 -2.84
C CYS A 284 10.11 20.96 -2.93
N SER A 285 9.82 21.95 -3.79
CA SER A 285 10.63 23.16 -3.91
C SER A 285 10.69 23.96 -2.60
N ASP A 286 11.67 24.84 -2.46
CA ASP A 286 11.79 25.77 -1.32
C ASP A 286 11.81 25.03 0.03
N ASN A 287 12.88 24.26 0.22
CA ASN A 287 13.13 23.42 1.39
C ASN A 287 14.66 23.33 1.62
N ASN A 288 15.08 22.52 2.59
CA ASN A 288 16.48 22.26 2.91
C ASN A 288 16.95 20.85 2.52
N ILE A 289 16.32 20.23 1.52
CA ILE A 289 16.58 18.84 1.12
C ILE A 289 17.96 18.74 0.46
N THR A 290 18.81 17.87 1.00
CA THR A 290 20.17 17.64 0.48
C THR A 290 20.28 16.38 -0.38
N ASN A 291 19.35 15.45 -0.20
CA ASN A 291 19.30 14.18 -0.91
C ASN A 291 17.84 13.81 -1.20
N LEU A 292 17.53 13.55 -2.46
CA LEU A 292 16.22 13.12 -2.91
C LEU A 292 16.39 11.90 -3.83
N ASN A 293 15.96 10.74 -3.35
CA ASN A 293 15.99 9.49 -4.11
C ASN A 293 14.61 9.19 -4.71
N LEU A 294 14.54 9.13 -6.03
CA LEU A 294 13.30 8.84 -6.77
C LEU A 294 13.32 7.46 -7.46
N SER A 295 14.22 6.56 -7.07
CA SER A 295 14.41 5.25 -7.69
C SER A 295 13.21 4.31 -7.56
N GLU A 296 12.29 4.55 -6.63
CA GLU A 296 11.06 3.75 -6.47
C GLU A 296 9.83 4.42 -7.12
N ASN A 297 9.91 5.71 -7.46
CA ASN A 297 8.79 6.52 -7.94
C ASN A 297 8.66 6.46 -9.47
N THR A 298 8.52 5.24 -9.99
CA THR A 298 8.52 4.96 -11.44
C THR A 298 7.37 5.64 -12.21
N LYS A 299 6.30 6.02 -11.49
CA LYS A 299 5.10 6.68 -12.04
C LYS A 299 5.20 8.21 -12.10
N LEU A 300 6.27 8.80 -11.59
CA LEU A 300 6.42 10.25 -11.51
C LEU A 300 6.38 10.90 -12.90
N LYS A 301 5.54 11.93 -13.02
CA LYS A 301 5.30 12.73 -14.23
C LYS A 301 5.75 14.18 -14.05
N ILE A 302 5.51 14.73 -12.85
CA ILE A 302 5.84 16.12 -12.51
C ILE A 302 6.74 16.12 -11.29
N LEU A 303 7.86 16.82 -11.40
CA LEU A 303 8.80 17.06 -10.31
C LEU A 303 9.14 18.55 -10.23
N SER A 304 8.92 19.14 -9.07
CA SER A 304 9.33 20.51 -8.72
C SER A 304 10.16 20.42 -7.44
N PHE A 305 11.44 20.77 -7.51
CA PHE A 305 12.37 20.64 -6.38
C PHE A 305 13.30 21.86 -6.23
N GLY A 306 13.12 22.90 -7.03
CA GLY A 306 13.97 24.09 -7.02
C GLY A 306 14.10 24.71 -5.62
N TYR A 307 15.07 25.60 -5.41
CA TYR A 307 15.26 26.24 -4.10
C TYR A 307 15.54 25.23 -2.97
N ASN A 308 16.31 24.19 -3.29
CA ASN A 308 16.93 23.28 -2.32
C ASN A 308 18.45 23.37 -2.52
N ASP A 309 19.07 24.46 -2.05
CA ASP A 309 20.46 24.85 -2.41
C ASP A 309 21.51 23.77 -2.12
N GLY A 310 21.25 22.89 -1.15
CA GLY A 310 22.13 21.78 -0.77
C GLY A 310 21.89 20.47 -1.54
N LEU A 311 20.96 20.44 -2.49
CA LEU A 311 20.55 19.21 -3.15
C LEU A 311 21.64 18.66 -4.08
N ASN A 312 21.97 17.38 -3.92
CA ASN A 312 22.84 16.68 -4.86
C ASN A 312 22.11 16.38 -6.19
N LEU A 313 22.25 17.30 -7.16
CA LEU A 313 21.62 17.18 -8.47
C LEU A 313 22.07 15.93 -9.25
N SER A 314 23.36 15.54 -9.16
CA SER A 314 23.85 14.34 -9.86
C SER A 314 23.15 13.08 -9.36
N PHE A 315 22.99 12.94 -8.04
CA PHE A 315 22.29 11.83 -7.43
C PHE A 315 20.80 11.83 -7.78
N LEU A 316 20.14 12.98 -7.70
CA LEU A 316 18.75 13.13 -8.09
C LEU A 316 18.54 12.63 -9.52
N VAL A 317 19.32 13.16 -10.47
CA VAL A 317 19.20 12.85 -11.90
C VAL A 317 19.47 11.37 -12.18
N GLU A 318 20.43 10.75 -11.48
CA GLU A 318 20.68 9.30 -11.57
C GLU A 318 19.47 8.46 -11.12
N SER A 319 18.75 8.91 -10.08
CA SER A 319 17.58 8.21 -9.54
C SER A 319 16.32 8.30 -10.42
N LEU A 320 16.24 9.28 -11.33
CA LEU A 320 15.07 9.49 -12.19
C LEU A 320 14.82 8.29 -13.13
N HIS A 321 13.55 8.02 -13.42
CA HIS A 321 13.13 6.97 -14.35
C HIS A 321 12.82 7.48 -15.74
N GLY A 322 13.12 6.63 -16.73
CA GLY A 322 12.86 6.88 -18.15
C GLY A 322 11.38 7.00 -18.52
N ASN A 323 11.12 7.48 -19.73
CA ASN A 323 9.79 7.68 -20.30
C ASN A 323 9.19 6.35 -20.78
N THR A 324 8.31 5.75 -19.98
CA THR A 324 7.54 4.53 -20.33
C THR A 324 6.05 4.80 -20.52
N ILE A 325 5.63 6.08 -20.41
CA ILE A 325 4.22 6.49 -20.33
C ILE A 325 3.94 7.51 -21.45
N SER A 326 2.85 7.34 -22.20
CA SER A 326 2.39 8.35 -23.16
C SER A 326 1.93 9.60 -22.39
N GLY A 327 2.59 10.74 -22.59
CA GLY A 327 2.20 12.00 -21.92
C GLY A 327 3.37 12.93 -21.58
N GLY A 328 4.61 12.43 -21.62
CA GLY A 328 5.80 13.21 -21.28
C GLY A 328 5.98 13.38 -19.76
N LYS A 329 7.21 13.68 -19.34
CA LYS A 329 7.55 14.03 -17.95
C LYS A 329 8.17 15.41 -17.91
N THR A 330 7.90 16.16 -16.86
CA THR A 330 8.38 17.54 -16.70
C THR A 330 9.06 17.71 -15.36
N ILE A 331 10.27 18.26 -15.39
CA ILE A 331 11.03 18.65 -14.21
C ILE A 331 11.18 20.17 -14.21
N TYR A 332 10.73 20.79 -13.12
CA TYR A 332 10.87 22.22 -12.90
C TYR A 332 12.05 22.47 -11.95
N ILE A 333 12.98 23.30 -12.41
CA ILE A 333 14.23 23.60 -11.72
C ILE A 333 14.21 25.08 -11.29
N GLY A 334 14.76 25.42 -10.13
CA GLY A 334 14.75 26.79 -9.58
C GLY A 334 15.63 27.77 -10.38
N TYR A 335 16.48 28.55 -9.72
CA TYR A 335 17.44 29.46 -10.38
C TYR A 335 18.54 28.76 -11.22
N ASP A 336 18.40 27.48 -11.50
CA ASP A 336 19.37 26.71 -12.28
C ASP A 336 19.17 26.96 -13.78
N ASP A 337 20.28 26.97 -14.53
CA ASP A 337 20.21 27.04 -16.00
C ASP A 337 19.61 25.73 -16.56
N PRO A 338 18.45 25.77 -17.24
CA PRO A 338 17.83 24.58 -17.82
C PRO A 338 18.68 23.97 -18.96
N ASN A 339 19.66 24.71 -19.48
CA ASN A 339 20.58 24.22 -20.50
C ASN A 339 21.88 23.63 -19.91
N SER A 340 22.00 23.56 -18.58
CA SER A 340 23.17 22.99 -17.92
C SER A 340 23.37 21.51 -18.29
N PRO A 341 24.62 21.05 -18.54
CA PRO A 341 24.89 19.65 -18.90
C PRO A 341 24.54 18.65 -17.78
N VAL A 342 24.34 19.12 -16.54
CA VAL A 342 23.85 18.27 -15.44
C VAL A 342 22.50 17.62 -15.76
N TRP A 343 21.73 18.23 -16.67
CA TRP A 343 20.40 17.76 -17.08
C TRP A 343 20.42 16.77 -18.25
N GLU A 344 21.55 16.60 -18.95
CA GLU A 344 21.65 15.64 -20.06
C GLU A 344 21.15 14.23 -19.69
N PRO A 345 21.48 13.65 -18.52
CA PRO A 345 20.97 12.32 -18.19
C PRO A 345 19.46 12.30 -17.94
N ALA A 346 18.86 13.39 -17.43
CA ALA A 346 17.40 13.51 -17.27
C ALA A 346 16.71 13.62 -18.64
N ILE A 347 17.27 14.45 -19.54
CA ILE A 347 16.78 14.61 -20.91
C ILE A 347 16.87 13.29 -21.68
N ASN A 348 17.98 12.56 -21.56
CA ASN A 348 18.15 11.23 -22.16
C ASN A 348 17.14 10.20 -21.63
N LYS A 349 16.64 10.39 -20.40
CA LYS A 349 15.55 9.62 -19.80
C LYS A 349 14.16 10.12 -20.26
N GLY A 350 14.09 11.16 -21.10
CA GLY A 350 12.86 11.68 -21.68
C GLY A 350 12.12 12.69 -20.81
N TRP A 351 12.82 13.36 -19.90
CA TRP A 351 12.30 14.49 -19.15
C TRP A 351 12.45 15.80 -19.93
N THR A 352 11.42 16.64 -19.89
CA THR A 352 11.50 18.04 -20.29
C THR A 352 11.92 18.86 -19.09
N VAL A 353 13.00 19.63 -19.21
CA VAL A 353 13.50 20.52 -18.16
C VAL A 353 12.98 21.92 -18.41
N VAL A 354 12.36 22.51 -17.41
CA VAL A 354 11.73 23.83 -17.49
C VAL A 354 12.19 24.68 -16.30
N ASP A 355 12.49 25.95 -16.58
CA ASP A 355 12.76 26.94 -15.54
C ASP A 355 11.48 27.22 -14.71
N TYR A 356 11.59 27.12 -13.39
CA TYR A 356 10.49 27.26 -12.43
C TYR A 356 9.83 28.64 -12.49
N PHE A 357 10.52 29.70 -12.89
CA PHE A 357 9.92 31.03 -13.05
C PHE A 357 8.79 31.06 -14.09
N TYR A 358 8.86 30.21 -15.11
CA TYR A 358 7.78 30.10 -16.09
C TYR A 358 6.58 29.30 -15.59
N TYR A 359 6.77 28.42 -14.60
CA TYR A 359 5.71 27.63 -14.00
C TYR A 359 4.77 28.48 -13.13
N ILE A 360 5.34 29.30 -12.23
CA ILE A 360 4.56 30.18 -11.32
C ILE A 360 3.73 31.22 -12.09
N LEU A 361 4.12 31.60 -13.31
CA LEU A 361 3.39 32.59 -14.12
C LEU A 361 2.21 32.00 -14.90
N THR A 362 2.03 30.68 -14.88
CA THR A 362 0.99 29.97 -15.67
C THR A 362 -0.16 29.38 -14.85
N PHE A 363 -0.11 29.47 -13.52
CA PHE A 363 -1.16 29.11 -12.57
C PHE A 363 -1.37 30.26 -11.60
#